data_AF-A0A257GX99-F1
#
_entry.id   AF-A0A257GX99-F1
#
_cell.length_a   1.000
_cell.length_b   1.000
_cell.length_c   1.000
_cell.angle_alpha   90.00
_cell.angle_beta   90.00
_cell.angle_gamma   90.00
#
_symmetry.space_group_name_H-M   'P 1'
#
loop_
_entity.id
_entity.type
_entity.pdbx_description
1 polymer ?
#
loop_
_entity_poly.entity_id
_entity_poly.type
_entity_poly.pdbx_seq_one_letter_code
_entity_poly.pdbx_strand_id
1 'polypeptide(L)'
;DDLVLVEEGDIEQALVMLLEVEKTLVEGAGAAGLAALLKYPERFQGKRVGLVLCGGNIDPLLLAAIIERGMVRAGRLARIRVSARDIPGTLARITATVAEAGANIDEVHHQRAFSEVISALQSAGLDAELV
;
A
#
# COMPACT_ATOMS: atom_id res chain seq x y z
N ASP A 1 -13.34 -31.57 13.24
CA ASP A 1 -12.96 -30.15 13.05
C ASP A 1 -11.67 -30.04 12.27
N ASP A 2 -11.51 -28.92 11.57
CA ASP A 2 -10.36 -28.59 10.74
C ASP A 2 -9.98 -27.12 10.99
N LEU A 3 -8.68 -26.84 10.99
CA LEU A 3 -8.11 -25.54 11.34
C LEU A 3 -7.05 -25.19 10.31
N VAL A 4 -7.08 -23.96 9.82
CA VAL A 4 -6.08 -23.43 8.90
C VAL A 4 -5.44 -22.18 9.48
N LEU A 5 -4.17 -21.97 9.13
CA LEU A 5 -3.42 -20.80 9.51
C LEU A 5 -3.37 -19.81 8.35
N VAL A 6 -3.52 -18.54 8.70
CA VAL A 6 -3.32 -17.39 7.83
C VAL A 6 -2.29 -16.48 8.48
N GLU A 7 -1.55 -15.75 7.67
CA GLU A 7 -0.58 -14.76 8.13
C GLU A 7 -1.24 -13.39 8.21
N GLU A 8 -0.59 -12.46 8.92
CA GLU A 8 -1.07 -11.08 9.05
C GLU A 8 -1.30 -10.43 7.68
N GLY A 9 -0.38 -10.67 6.72
CA GLY A 9 -0.50 -10.15 5.36
C GLY A 9 -1.75 -10.66 4.62
N ASP A 10 -2.19 -11.89 4.90
CA ASP A 10 -3.41 -12.48 4.32
C ASP A 10 -4.65 -11.79 4.93
N ILE A 11 -4.63 -11.51 6.23
CA ILE A 11 -5.70 -10.79 6.94
C ILE A 11 -5.80 -9.35 6.43
N GLU A 12 -4.67 -8.66 6.26
CA GLU A 12 -4.62 -7.31 5.67
C GLU A 12 -5.24 -7.28 4.27
N GLN A 13 -4.88 -8.26 3.41
CA GLN A 13 -5.44 -8.33 2.06
C GLN A 13 -6.95 -8.58 2.09
N ALA A 14 -7.43 -9.44 2.99
CA ALA A 14 -8.85 -9.68 3.18
C ALA A 14 -9.58 -8.41 3.67
N LEU A 15 -8.99 -7.66 4.60
CA LEU A 15 -9.54 -6.37 5.06
C LEU A 15 -9.66 -5.37 3.93
N VAL A 16 -8.60 -5.19 3.13
CA VAL A 16 -8.62 -4.29 1.97
C VAL A 16 -9.71 -4.71 0.99
N MET A 17 -9.85 -6.02 0.71
CA MET A 17 -10.90 -6.52 -0.17
C MET A 17 -12.31 -6.28 0.37
N LEU A 18 -12.55 -6.50 1.67
CA LEU A 18 -13.85 -6.20 2.30
C LEU A 18 -14.19 -4.71 2.22
N LEU A 19 -13.19 -3.83 2.35
CA LEU A 19 -13.38 -2.39 2.24
C LEU A 19 -13.61 -1.92 0.80
N GLU A 20 -12.84 -2.46 -0.15
CA GLU A 20 -12.89 -2.02 -1.54
C GLU A 20 -14.09 -2.60 -2.30
N VAL A 21 -14.44 -3.86 -2.04
CA VAL A 21 -15.51 -4.57 -2.76
C VAL A 21 -16.81 -4.53 -1.98
N GLU A 22 -16.82 -5.12 -0.78
CA GLU A 22 -18.03 -5.28 0.05
C GLU A 22 -18.40 -4.02 0.83
N LYS A 23 -17.57 -2.98 0.79
CA LYS A 23 -17.72 -1.71 1.54
C LYS A 23 -18.00 -1.92 3.03
N THR A 24 -17.40 -2.97 3.59
CA THR A 24 -17.64 -3.40 4.98
C THR A 24 -16.34 -3.34 5.77
N LEU A 25 -16.41 -2.75 6.96
CA LEU A 25 -15.30 -2.66 7.91
C LEU A 25 -15.41 -3.76 8.97
N VAL A 26 -14.33 -4.49 9.19
CA VAL A 26 -14.23 -5.51 10.26
C VAL A 26 -12.87 -5.42 10.95
N GLU A 27 -12.73 -6.10 12.08
CA GLU A 27 -11.43 -6.31 12.73
C GLU A 27 -10.72 -7.54 12.12
N GLY A 28 -9.43 -7.74 12.45
CA GLY A 28 -8.63 -8.84 11.89
C GLY A 28 -9.27 -10.23 12.07
N ALA A 29 -9.89 -10.49 13.22
CA ALA A 29 -10.61 -11.75 13.46
C ALA A 29 -11.81 -11.94 12.51
N GLY A 30 -12.55 -10.86 12.22
CA GLY A 30 -13.67 -10.89 11.27
C GLY A 30 -13.23 -11.08 9.82
N ALA A 31 -12.01 -10.66 9.48
CA ALA A 31 -11.43 -10.85 8.15
C ALA A 31 -10.76 -12.23 7.96
N ALA A 32 -10.43 -12.94 9.05
CA ALA A 32 -9.69 -14.21 9.00
C ALA A 32 -10.36 -15.28 8.13
N GLY A 33 -11.70 -15.34 8.12
CA GLY A 33 -12.45 -16.26 7.27
C GLY A 33 -12.24 -16.00 5.78
N LEU A 34 -12.26 -14.72 5.37
CA LEU A 34 -11.96 -14.34 4.00
C LEU A 34 -10.48 -14.56 3.66
N ALA A 35 -9.57 -14.25 4.58
CA ALA A 35 -8.15 -14.52 4.42
C ALA A 35 -7.88 -16.00 4.12
N ALA A 36 -8.56 -16.90 4.85
CA ALA A 36 -8.45 -18.34 4.63
C ALA A 36 -9.00 -18.78 3.26
N LEU A 37 -10.11 -18.18 2.81
CA LEU A 37 -10.67 -18.44 1.48
C LEU A 37 -9.70 -18.03 0.35
N LEU A 38 -9.06 -16.87 0.50
CA LEU A 38 -8.11 -16.34 -0.48
C LEU A 38 -6.81 -17.14 -0.51
N LYS A 39 -6.32 -17.58 0.66
CA LYS A 39 -5.07 -18.36 0.78
C LYS A 39 -5.20 -19.80 0.27
N TYR A 40 -6.36 -20.42 0.45
CA TYR A 40 -6.58 -21.84 0.13
C TYR A 40 -7.78 -22.07 -0.80
N PRO A 41 -7.83 -21.42 -1.98
CA PRO A 41 -9.02 -21.41 -2.85
C PRO A 41 -9.46 -22.81 -3.30
N GLU A 42 -8.50 -23.72 -3.52
CA GLU A 42 -8.75 -25.11 -3.90
C GLU A 42 -9.58 -25.88 -2.86
N ARG A 43 -9.49 -25.52 -1.57
CA ARG A 43 -10.27 -26.18 -0.51
C ARG A 43 -11.75 -25.84 -0.57
N PHE A 44 -12.09 -24.71 -1.18
CA PHE A 44 -13.44 -24.14 -1.19
C PHE A 44 -14.08 -24.09 -2.57
N GLN A 45 -13.35 -24.44 -3.62
CA GLN A 45 -13.82 -24.44 -5.00
C GLN A 45 -15.11 -25.27 -5.16
N GLY A 46 -16.11 -24.68 -5.82
CA GLY A 46 -17.40 -25.31 -6.07
C GLY A 46 -18.32 -25.42 -4.86
N LYS A 47 -17.91 -24.93 -3.68
CA LYS A 47 -18.73 -24.92 -2.47
C LYS A 47 -19.43 -23.58 -2.30
N ARG A 48 -20.60 -23.60 -1.65
CA ARG A 48 -21.26 -22.39 -1.13
C ARG A 48 -20.72 -22.15 0.28
N VAL A 49 -19.97 -21.08 0.47
CA VAL A 49 -19.34 -20.74 1.75
C VAL A 49 -19.99 -19.49 2.32
N GLY A 50 -20.41 -19.55 3.59
CA GLY A 50 -20.81 -18.38 4.36
C GLY A 50 -19.66 -17.95 5.26
N LEU A 51 -19.35 -16.65 5.25
CA LEU A 51 -18.38 -16.06 6.18
C LEU A 51 -19.13 -15.37 7.32
N VAL A 52 -18.63 -15.56 8.54
CA VAL A 52 -19.09 -14.80 9.70
C VAL A 52 -18.14 -13.62 9.87
N LEU A 53 -18.62 -12.43 9.56
CA LEU A 53 -17.91 -11.18 9.79
C LEU A 53 -18.22 -10.70 11.21
N CYS A 54 -17.22 -10.65 12.08
CA CYS A 54 -17.35 -10.23 13.46
C CYS A 54 -16.46 -9.02 13.78
N GLY A 55 -16.95 -8.17 14.69
CA GLY A 55 -16.24 -6.96 15.12
C GLY A 55 -16.23 -5.85 14.08
N GLY A 56 -15.76 -4.68 14.50
CA GLY A 56 -15.75 -3.45 13.67
C GLY A 56 -15.10 -2.26 14.36
N ASN A 57 -14.53 -2.47 15.55
CA ASN A 57 -13.82 -1.48 16.33
C ASN A 57 -12.31 -1.58 16.07
N ILE A 58 -11.93 -1.42 14.81
CA ILE A 58 -10.52 -1.36 14.44
C ILE A 58 -9.95 0.03 14.78
N ASP A 59 -8.71 0.05 15.27
CA ASP A 59 -8.00 1.30 15.49
C ASP A 59 -7.81 2.06 14.15
N PRO A 60 -8.18 3.35 14.06
CA PRO A 60 -8.08 4.11 12.82
C PRO A 60 -6.65 4.23 12.26
N LEU A 61 -5.62 4.27 13.10
CA LEU A 61 -4.23 4.36 12.64
C LEU A 61 -3.77 3.02 12.05
N LEU A 62 -4.17 1.91 12.67
CA LEU A 62 -3.95 0.58 12.11
C LEU A 62 -4.65 0.44 10.75
N LEU A 63 -5.92 0.86 10.67
CA LEU A 63 -6.68 0.84 9.41
C LEU A 63 -5.98 1.63 8.30
N ALA A 64 -5.54 2.85 8.60
CA ALA A 64 -4.81 3.69 7.64
C ALA A 64 -3.54 2.98 7.13
N ALA A 65 -2.76 2.38 8.04
CA ALA A 65 -1.54 1.67 7.67
C ALA A 65 -1.82 0.42 6.80
N ILE A 66 -2.93 -0.29 7.06
CA ILE A 66 -3.36 -1.44 6.25
C ILE A 66 -3.76 -0.98 4.84
N ILE A 67 -4.52 0.11 4.73
CA ILE A 67 -4.93 0.70 3.45
C ILE A 67 -3.69 1.11 2.66
N GLU A 68 -2.74 1.82 3.29
CA GLU A 68 -1.49 2.24 2.65
C GLU A 68 -0.70 1.05 2.09
N ARG A 69 -0.51 -0.01 2.89
CA ARG A 69 0.12 -1.27 2.42
C ARG A 69 -0.66 -1.92 1.28
N GLY A 70 -1.99 -1.90 1.34
CA GLY A 70 -2.87 -2.37 0.28
C GLY A 70 -2.65 -1.62 -1.04
N MET A 71 -2.60 -0.29 -0.98
CA MET A 71 -2.34 0.58 -2.14
C MET A 71 -0.97 0.32 -2.76
N VAL A 72 0.07 0.11 -1.93
CA VAL A 72 1.42 -0.26 -2.41
C VAL A 72 1.40 -1.61 -3.11
N ARG A 73 0.77 -2.64 -2.52
CA ARG A 73 0.68 -3.98 -3.13
C ARG A 73 -0.14 -3.98 -4.42
N ALA A 74 -1.17 -3.14 -4.50
CA ALA A 74 -1.98 -2.95 -5.70
C ALA A 74 -1.27 -2.12 -6.80
N GLY A 75 -0.07 -1.60 -6.54
CA GLY A 75 0.68 -0.76 -7.48
C GLY A 75 0.07 0.64 -7.65
N ARG A 76 -0.77 1.07 -6.70
CA ARG A 76 -1.46 2.38 -6.70
C ARG A 76 -0.71 3.44 -5.89
N LEU A 77 0.26 3.04 -5.07
CA LEU A 77 1.14 3.95 -4.34
C LEU A 77 2.60 3.50 -4.50
N ALA A 78 3.48 4.44 -4.85
CA ALA A 78 4.88 4.15 -5.10
C ALA A 78 5.82 5.22 -4.53
N ARG A 79 6.89 4.76 -3.86
CA ARG A 79 8.01 5.62 -3.46
C ARG A 79 9.14 5.50 -4.48
N ILE A 80 9.49 6.62 -5.10
CA ILE A 80 10.54 6.72 -6.12
C ILE A 80 11.69 7.57 -5.57
N ARG A 81 12.89 6.99 -5.47
CA ARG A 81 14.11 7.76 -5.15
C ARG A 81 14.86 8.12 -6.42
N VAL A 82 15.09 9.40 -6.64
CA VAL A 82 15.79 9.94 -7.81
C VAL A 82 17.04 10.69 -7.35
N SER A 83 18.21 10.27 -7.82
CA SER A 83 19.44 11.07 -7.64
C SER A 83 19.58 12.05 -8.79
N ALA A 84 19.73 13.33 -8.48
CA ALA A 84 19.74 14.38 -9.49
C ALA A 84 20.70 15.52 -9.11
N ARG A 85 21.19 16.25 -10.12
CA ARG A 85 22.06 17.40 -9.89
C ARG A 85 21.24 18.57 -9.34
N ASP A 86 21.72 19.21 -8.28
CA ASP A 86 21.08 20.39 -7.69
C ASP A 86 21.38 21.65 -8.51
N ILE A 87 20.68 21.75 -9.65
CA ILE A 87 20.67 22.92 -10.52
C ILE A 87 19.24 23.41 -10.74
N PRO A 88 19.04 24.72 -10.98
CA PRO A 88 17.70 25.26 -11.22
C PRO A 88 16.97 24.50 -12.33
N GLY A 89 15.72 24.12 -12.06
CA GLY A 89 14.86 23.41 -13.02
C GLY A 89 14.93 21.88 -12.99
N THR A 90 15.87 21.26 -12.25
CA THR A 90 15.93 19.79 -12.13
C THR A 90 14.65 19.21 -11.56
N LEU A 91 14.17 19.73 -10.43
CA LEU A 91 12.95 19.22 -9.80
C LEU A 91 11.73 19.38 -10.72
N ALA A 92 11.62 20.52 -11.42
CA ALA A 92 10.54 20.76 -12.38
C ALA A 92 10.52 19.72 -13.52
N ARG A 93 11.70 19.30 -14.01
CA ARG A 93 11.80 18.23 -15.01
C ARG A 93 11.38 16.87 -14.46
N ILE A 94 11.75 16.56 -13.21
CA ILE A 94 11.37 15.29 -12.59
C ILE A 94 9.85 15.24 -12.39
N THR A 95 9.25 16.28 -11.82
CA THR A 95 7.79 16.34 -11.61
C THR A 95 7.03 16.35 -12.94
N ALA A 96 7.57 17.00 -13.99
CA ALA A 96 7.00 16.93 -15.33
C ALA A 96 6.99 15.50 -15.89
N THR A 97 8.07 14.74 -15.68
CA THR A 97 8.14 13.34 -16.11
C THR A 97 7.11 12.48 -15.38
N VAL A 98 6.88 12.72 -14.09
CA VAL A 98 5.84 12.00 -13.31
C VAL A 98 4.45 12.34 -13.83
N ALA A 99 4.19 13.62 -14.11
CA ALA A 99 2.91 14.06 -14.68
C ALA A 99 2.66 13.49 -16.10
N GLU A 100 3.69 13.41 -16.95
CA GLU A 100 3.62 12.77 -18.27
C GLU A 100 3.28 11.27 -18.17
N ALA A 101 3.70 10.62 -17.08
CA ALA A 101 3.35 9.23 -16.79
C ALA A 101 1.91 9.07 -16.24
N GLY A 102 1.17 10.16 -16.04
CA GLY A 102 -0.19 10.15 -15.50
C GLY A 102 -0.27 9.96 -13.99
N ALA A 103 0.84 10.00 -13.27
CA ALA A 103 0.86 9.82 -11.81
C ALA A 103 0.67 11.14 -11.07
N ASN A 104 0.02 11.07 -9.92
CA ASN A 104 -0.06 12.18 -8.97
C ASN A 104 1.14 12.15 -8.01
N ILE A 105 1.51 13.31 -7.48
CA ILE A 105 2.57 13.42 -6.47
C ILE A 105 1.89 13.74 -5.15
N ASP A 106 2.04 12.84 -4.18
CA ASP A 106 1.51 13.02 -2.82
C ASP A 106 2.50 13.84 -1.99
N GLU A 107 3.78 13.46 -2.00
CA GLU A 107 4.82 14.15 -1.22
C GLU A 107 6.17 14.22 -1.95
N VAL A 108 6.92 15.31 -1.72
CA VAL A 108 8.27 15.50 -2.23
C VAL A 108 9.26 15.73 -1.08
N HIS A 109 10.19 14.78 -0.90
CA HIS A 109 11.28 14.89 0.06
C HIS A 109 12.58 15.29 -0.63
N HIS A 110 12.94 16.57 -0.51
CA HIS A 110 14.22 17.07 -1.01
C HIS A 110 15.21 17.35 0.13
N GLN A 111 16.21 16.48 0.28
CA GLN A 111 17.29 16.69 1.24
C GLN A 111 18.44 17.43 0.57
N ARG A 112 18.60 18.71 0.93
CA ARG A 112 19.86 19.44 0.71
C ARG A 112 20.81 19.02 1.81
N ALA A 113 21.61 17.99 1.56
CA ALA A 113 22.72 17.67 2.45
C ALA A 113 23.67 18.88 2.46
N PHE A 114 23.70 19.64 3.55
CA PHE A 114 24.89 20.41 3.90
C PHE A 114 25.96 19.37 4.28
N SER A 115 26.70 18.91 3.29
CA SER A 115 27.91 18.12 3.51
C SER A 115 29.07 18.89 2.89
N GLU A 116 29.95 19.42 3.74
CA GLU A 116 31.29 19.92 3.37
C GLU A 116 32.24 18.80 2.88
N VAL A 117 31.70 17.72 2.31
CA VAL A 117 32.51 16.66 1.72
C VAL A 117 31.99 16.37 0.32
N ILE A 118 32.90 16.63 -0.63
CA ILE A 118 32.76 16.55 -2.07
C ILE A 118 32.22 15.18 -2.50
N SER A 119 30.95 15.13 -2.89
CA SER A 119 30.39 14.14 -3.82
C SER A 119 29.10 14.73 -4.43
N ALA A 120 29.12 15.04 -5.72
CA ALA A 120 28.07 15.76 -6.44
C ALA A 120 26.81 14.93 -6.74
N LEU A 121 26.41 14.04 -5.83
CA LEU A 121 25.22 13.20 -5.95
C LEU A 121 24.35 13.38 -4.71
N GLN A 122 23.34 14.24 -4.83
CA GLN A 122 22.26 14.34 -3.84
C GLN A 122 21.07 13.48 -4.31
N SER A 123 20.47 12.74 -3.38
CA SER A 123 19.30 11.90 -3.62
C SER A 123 18.03 12.65 -3.19
N ALA A 124 17.13 12.93 -4.14
CA ALA A 124 15.76 13.37 -3.87
C ALA A 124 14.86 12.13 -3.74
N GLY A 125 13.97 12.11 -2.75
CA GLY A 125 12.89 11.13 -2.64
C GLY A 125 11.58 11.76 -3.11
N LEU A 126 10.84 11.05 -3.96
CA LEU A 126 9.51 11.42 -4.42
C LEU A 126 8.55 10.31 -4.05
N ASP A 127 7.52 10.63 -3.30
CA ASP A 127 6.43 9.72 -2.99
C ASP A 127 5.27 10.07 -3.94
N ALA A 128 5.01 9.19 -4.90
CA ALA A 128 4.06 9.38 -5.99
C ALA A 128 2.93 8.36 -5.90
N GLU A 129 1.69 8.82 -6.11
CA GLU A 129 0.52 7.97 -6.16
C GLU A 129 0.16 7.69 -7.62
N LEU A 130 0.04 6.40 -7.96
CA LEU A 130 -0.46 5.95 -9.25
C LEU A 130 -1.98 5.90 -9.18
N VAL A 131 -2.62 6.87 -9.81
CA VAL A 131 -4.09 6.95 -9.95
C VAL A 131 -4.51 6.48 -11.32
#